data_AF-A0A4U3AKD2-F1
#
_entry.id   AF-A0A4U3AKD2-F1
#
_cell.length_a   1.000
_cell.length_b   1.000
_cell.length_c   1.000
_cell.angle_alpha   90.00
_cell.angle_beta   90.00
_cell.angle_gamma   90.00
#
_symmetry.space_group_name_H-M   'P 1'
#
loop_
_entity.id
_entity.type
_entity.pdbx_description
1 polymer ?
#
loop_
_entity_poly.entity_id
_entity_poly.type
_entity_poly.pdbx_seq_one_letter_code
_entity_poly.pdbx_strand_id
1 'polypeptide(L)'
;VFKVKVKEEVKVKVGEKIINKATIDDSQNKPVNPTAEIIPQYKDGRIEAKKIVNNVTPKLEEEVEYRISFKNTVEHGKLTEVKIEDDLPNGLEYVKDSLKAEGSKPDPVELKVENGKVVAK
;
A
#
# COMPACT_ATOMS: atom_id res chain seq x y z
N VAL A 1 -3.86 -35.54 -5.28
CA VAL A 1 -4.07 -34.25 -4.60
C VAL A 1 -3.00 -33.28 -5.07
N PHE A 2 -3.35 -32.03 -5.38
CA PHE A 2 -2.40 -30.98 -5.75
C PHE A 2 -2.64 -29.73 -4.90
N LYS A 3 -1.64 -28.85 -4.79
CA LYS A 3 -1.72 -27.59 -4.04
C LYS A 3 -1.49 -26.42 -4.99
N VAL A 4 -2.21 -25.32 -4.76
CA VAL A 4 -2.08 -24.07 -5.52
C VAL A 4 -1.94 -22.90 -4.54
N LYS A 5 -1.31 -21.82 -4.99
CA LYS A 5 -1.24 -20.55 -4.26
C LYS A 5 -2.08 -19.51 -5.01
N VAL A 6 -2.92 -18.79 -4.29
CA VAL A 6 -3.64 -17.62 -4.84
C VAL A 6 -2.60 -16.53 -5.12
N LYS A 7 -2.55 -16.05 -6.37
CA LYS A 7 -1.63 -14.96 -6.76
C LYS A 7 -2.30 -13.61 -6.61
N GLU A 8 -1.54 -12.66 -6.07
CA GLU A 8 -1.91 -11.25 -5.98
C GLU A 8 -1.63 -10.61 -7.35
N GLU A 9 -2.51 -10.84 -8.33
CA GLU A 9 -2.52 -10.11 -9.60
C GLU A 9 -3.77 -9.23 -9.65
N VAL A 10 -3.70 -8.12 -10.40
CA VAL A 10 -4.75 -7.09 -10.56
C VAL A 10 -6.13 -7.64 -10.94
N LYS A 11 -6.22 -8.90 -11.38
CA LYS A 11 -7.45 -9.60 -11.76
C LYS A 11 -8.14 -10.38 -10.63
N VAL A 12 -7.48 -10.61 -9.49
CA VAL A 12 -8.12 -11.23 -8.32
C VAL A 12 -8.68 -10.14 -7.43
N LYS A 13 -9.97 -9.85 -7.56
CA LYS A 13 -10.64 -8.95 -6.63
C LYS A 13 -11.12 -9.73 -5.41
N VAL A 14 -10.91 -9.18 -4.22
CA VAL A 14 -11.50 -9.73 -2.99
C VAL A 14 -13.00 -9.81 -3.13
N GLY A 15 -13.56 -10.91 -2.65
CA GLY A 15 -14.99 -11.17 -2.75
C GLY A 15 -15.44 -11.70 -4.10
N GLU A 16 -14.60 -11.66 -5.15
CA GLU A 16 -14.89 -12.34 -6.41
C GLU A 16 -14.55 -13.84 -6.30
N LYS A 17 -15.37 -14.67 -6.95
CA LYS A 17 -15.21 -16.11 -6.96
C LYS A 17 -14.15 -16.54 -7.97
N ILE A 18 -13.21 -17.38 -7.53
CA ILE A 18 -12.32 -18.14 -8.42
C ILE A 18 -12.87 -19.56 -8.53
N ILE A 19 -13.16 -20.00 -9.77
CA ILE A 19 -13.69 -21.33 -10.06
C ILE A 19 -12.59 -22.16 -10.72
N ASN A 20 -12.18 -23.25 -10.05
CA ASN A 20 -11.33 -24.28 -10.65
C ASN A 20 -12.22 -25.37 -11.25
N LYS A 21 -11.95 -25.75 -12.51
CA LYS A 21 -12.73 -26.73 -13.27
C LYS A 21 -11.83 -27.89 -13.68
N ALA A 22 -12.28 -29.12 -13.46
CA ALA A 22 -11.66 -30.31 -14.03
C ALA A 22 -12.52 -30.88 -15.15
N THR A 23 -11.91 -31.65 -16.05
CA THR A 23 -12.59 -32.39 -17.11
C THR A 23 -12.25 -33.87 -16.94
N ILE A 24 -13.27 -34.73 -16.92
CA ILE A 24 -13.13 -36.18 -16.80
C ILE A 24 -13.78 -36.78 -18.05
N ASP A 25 -12.98 -37.53 -18.81
CA ASP A 25 -13.34 -38.13 -20.09
C ASP A 25 -12.92 -39.59 -20.08
N ASP A 26 -13.88 -40.50 -20.28
CA ASP A 26 -13.67 -41.95 -20.37
C ASP A 26 -13.72 -42.46 -21.82
N SER A 27 -13.81 -41.55 -22.81
CA SER A 27 -13.96 -41.82 -24.24
C SER A 27 -15.22 -42.58 -24.67
N GLN A 28 -16.08 -42.97 -23.73
CA GLN A 28 -17.31 -43.72 -23.98
C GLN A 28 -18.57 -42.87 -23.73
N ASN A 29 -18.48 -41.93 -22.79
CA ASN A 29 -19.57 -41.06 -22.36
C ASN A 29 -19.24 -39.59 -22.61
N LYS A 30 -20.26 -38.71 -22.46
CA LYS A 30 -20.04 -37.26 -22.51
C LYS A 30 -19.14 -36.84 -21.34
N PRO A 31 -18.08 -36.04 -21.57
CA PRO A 31 -17.19 -35.61 -20.49
C PRO A 31 -17.93 -34.86 -19.39
N VAL A 32 -17.58 -35.16 -18.14
CA VAL A 32 -18.12 -34.47 -16.96
C VAL A 32 -17.13 -33.45 -16.43
N ASN A 33 -17.66 -32.37 -15.85
CA ASN A 33 -16.89 -31.15 -15.59
C ASN A 33 -17.10 -30.63 -14.16
N PRO A 34 -16.59 -31.32 -13.12
CA PRO A 34 -16.75 -30.86 -11.74
C PRO A 34 -16.00 -29.55 -11.50
N THR A 35 -16.57 -28.72 -10.62
CA THR A 35 -16.01 -27.41 -10.26
C THR A 35 -15.81 -27.30 -8.75
N ALA A 36 -14.85 -26.46 -8.34
CA ALA A 36 -14.67 -26.04 -6.96
C ALA A 36 -14.46 -24.52 -6.95
N GLU A 37 -15.10 -23.83 -6.01
CA GLU A 37 -15.04 -22.38 -5.89
C GLU A 37 -14.27 -21.97 -4.63
N ILE A 38 -13.50 -20.89 -4.74
CA ILE A 38 -12.90 -20.19 -3.60
C ILE A 38 -13.20 -18.70 -3.70
N ILE A 39 -13.27 -18.02 -2.56
CA ILE A 39 -13.42 -16.56 -2.48
C ILE A 39 -12.18 -16.03 -1.75
N PRO A 40 -11.22 -15.41 -2.45
CA PRO A 40 -10.05 -14.81 -1.82
C PRO A 40 -10.45 -13.70 -0.86
N GLN A 41 -9.75 -13.65 0.27
CA GLN A 41 -9.87 -12.60 1.28
C GLN A 41 -8.49 -11.99 1.50
N TYR A 42 -8.43 -10.68 1.77
CA TYR A 42 -7.23 -10.06 2.33
C TYR A 42 -7.33 -10.03 3.84
N LYS A 43 -6.16 -9.97 4.49
CA LYS A 43 -6.09 -9.46 5.85
C LYS A 43 -6.13 -7.94 5.78
N ASP A 44 -6.65 -7.29 6.80
CA ASP A 44 -6.50 -5.83 6.92
C ASP A 44 -5.01 -5.50 7.14
N GLY A 45 -4.52 -4.52 6.38
CA GLY A 45 -3.19 -3.97 6.58
C GLY A 45 -3.09 -3.24 7.91
N ARG A 46 -1.87 -3.07 8.43
CA ARG A 46 -1.61 -2.28 9.63
C ARG A 46 -0.37 -1.44 9.43
N ILE A 47 -0.50 -0.14 9.66
CA ILE A 47 0.58 0.81 9.47
C ILE A 47 1.38 0.97 10.76
N GLU A 48 2.70 0.95 10.62
CA GLU A 48 3.64 1.51 11.59
C GLU A 48 4.36 2.68 10.93
N ALA A 49 4.40 3.84 11.59
CA ALA A 49 4.97 5.07 11.05
C ALA A 49 6.05 5.65 11.97
N LYS A 50 7.00 6.38 11.38
CA LYS A 50 8.11 7.04 12.08
C LYS A 50 8.41 8.38 11.42
N LYS A 51 8.61 9.41 12.24
CA LYS A 51 9.15 10.72 11.84
C LYS A 51 10.54 10.89 12.41
N ILE A 52 11.48 11.38 11.62
CA ILE A 52 12.84 11.72 12.05
C ILE A 52 13.24 13.09 11.50
N VAL A 53 14.22 13.70 12.16
CA VAL A 53 14.90 14.91 11.70
C VAL A 53 16.40 14.61 11.56
N ASN A 54 17.07 15.19 10.57
CA ASN A 54 18.50 15.00 10.34
C ASN A 54 19.39 15.73 11.37
N ASN A 55 18.93 16.84 11.94
CA ASN A 55 19.62 17.63 12.95
C ASN A 55 18.66 18.07 14.06
N VAL A 56 18.93 17.64 15.30
CA VAL A 56 18.08 17.94 16.48
C VAL A 56 18.41 19.27 17.15
N THR A 57 19.55 19.88 16.81
CA THR A 57 20.01 21.16 17.37
C THR A 57 20.55 22.06 16.26
N PRO A 58 19.69 22.51 15.32
CA PRO A 58 20.09 23.44 14.27
C PRO A 58 20.40 24.82 14.87
N LYS A 59 21.22 25.59 14.15
CA LYS A 59 21.37 27.03 14.40
C LYS A 59 20.24 27.79 13.71
N LEU A 60 20.08 29.07 14.06
CA LEU A 60 19.16 29.96 13.35
C LEU A 60 19.52 30.00 11.86
N GLU A 61 18.49 30.00 11.00
CA GLU A 61 18.60 29.98 9.54
C GLU A 61 19.20 28.69 8.92
N GLU A 62 19.49 27.65 9.72
CA GLU A 62 19.89 26.34 9.16
C GLU A 62 18.66 25.53 8.71
N GLU A 63 18.74 24.96 7.50
CA GLU A 63 17.73 24.02 7.01
C GLU A 63 17.87 22.65 7.70
N VAL A 64 16.72 22.03 8.03
CA VAL A 64 16.63 20.66 8.52
C VAL A 64 15.70 19.84 7.64
N GLU A 65 16.02 18.56 7.48
CA GLU A 65 15.21 17.62 6.72
C GLU A 65 14.39 16.76 7.68
N TYR A 66 13.06 16.86 7.57
CA TYR A 66 12.15 15.91 8.19
C TYR A 66 11.84 14.77 7.23
N ARG A 67 11.91 13.53 7.73
CA ARG A 67 11.52 12.33 6.98
C ARG A 67 10.40 11.60 7.71
N ILE A 68 9.22 11.54 7.09
CA ILE A 68 8.09 10.73 7.52
C ILE A 68 8.12 9.43 6.72
N SER A 69 8.10 8.31 7.42
CA SER A 69 8.16 6.97 6.82
C SER A 69 7.06 6.11 7.42
N PHE A 70 6.51 5.20 6.62
CA PHE A 70 5.55 4.23 7.09
C PHE A 70 5.79 2.88 6.43
N LYS A 71 5.36 1.81 7.08
CA LYS A 71 5.38 0.46 6.54
C LYS A 71 4.09 -0.26 6.88
N ASN A 72 3.64 -1.11 5.96
CA ASN A 72 2.63 -2.11 6.26
C ASN A 72 3.28 -3.27 7.01
N THR A 73 2.77 -3.60 8.20
CA THR A 73 3.31 -4.64 9.08
C THR A 73 2.63 -6.00 8.89
N VAL A 74 1.55 -6.04 8.11
CA VAL A 74 0.82 -7.27 7.80
C VAL A 74 1.20 -7.72 6.39
N GLU A 75 1.84 -8.88 6.30
CA GLU A 75 2.15 -9.52 5.01
C GLU A 75 0.85 -9.79 4.24
N HIS A 76 0.79 -9.32 2.98
CA HIS A 76 -0.42 -9.32 2.14
C HIS A 76 -1.64 -8.62 2.78
N GLY A 77 -1.41 -7.78 3.79
CA GLY A 77 -2.46 -6.95 4.38
C GLY A 77 -2.81 -5.82 3.43
N LYS A 78 -4.09 -5.61 3.13
CA LYS A 78 -4.49 -4.52 2.23
C LYS A 78 -4.59 -3.21 3.00
N LEU A 79 -3.91 -2.17 2.50
CA LEU A 79 -4.14 -0.78 2.88
C LEU A 79 -4.97 -0.13 1.77
N THR A 80 -6.15 0.39 2.10
CA THR A 80 -7.05 0.99 1.11
C THR A 80 -6.64 2.42 0.76
N GLU A 81 -6.24 3.20 1.77
CA GLU A 81 -5.81 4.59 1.64
C GLU A 81 -4.82 4.89 2.75
N VAL A 82 -3.78 5.68 2.45
CA VAL A 82 -2.84 6.20 3.44
C VAL A 82 -2.78 7.70 3.27
N LYS A 83 -3.14 8.43 4.33
CA LYS A 83 -3.10 9.89 4.35
C LYS A 83 -2.06 10.35 5.37
N ILE A 84 -1.14 11.21 4.94
CA ILE A 84 -0.13 11.83 5.80
C ILE A 84 -0.44 13.33 5.84
N GLU A 85 -0.54 13.87 7.05
CA GLU A 85 -0.67 15.30 7.31
C GLU A 85 0.36 15.70 8.35
N ASP A 86 1.12 16.75 8.09
CA ASP A 86 2.10 17.30 9.02
C ASP A 86 1.95 18.82 9.08
N ASP A 87 1.45 19.32 10.21
CA ASP A 87 1.32 20.74 10.48
C ASP A 87 2.66 21.31 10.95
N LEU A 88 3.25 22.20 10.16
CA LEU A 88 4.50 22.85 10.52
C LEU A 88 4.26 23.84 11.68
N PRO A 89 4.95 23.67 12.81
CA PRO A 89 4.82 24.59 13.94
C PRO A 89 5.40 25.98 13.61
N ASN A 90 4.96 26.99 14.37
CA ASN A 90 5.54 28.33 14.32
C ASN A 90 7.06 28.28 14.55
N GLY A 91 7.81 29.09 13.78
CA GLY A 91 9.28 29.13 13.83
C GLY A 91 9.97 28.22 12.81
N LEU A 92 9.22 27.49 11.99
CA LEU A 92 9.74 26.80 10.80
C LEU A 92 9.17 27.45 9.54
N GLU A 93 10.03 27.63 8.54
CA GLU A 93 9.64 28.04 7.19
C GLU A 93 9.83 26.86 6.24
N TYR A 94 8.85 26.64 5.36
CA TYR A 94 8.96 25.59 4.36
C TYR A 94 9.91 26.03 3.24
N VAL A 95 10.95 25.23 3.01
CA VAL A 95 11.86 25.41 1.87
C VAL A 95 11.13 24.97 0.60
N LYS A 96 10.85 25.94 -0.29
CA LYS A 96 10.12 25.69 -1.53
C LYS A 96 10.80 24.59 -2.36
N ASP A 97 9.99 23.75 -3.01
CA ASP A 97 10.42 22.66 -3.90
C ASP A 97 11.26 21.55 -3.22
N SER A 98 11.32 21.52 -1.88
CA SER A 98 12.03 20.47 -1.12
C SER A 98 11.21 19.20 -0.88
N LEU A 99 9.89 19.26 -0.99
CA LEU A 99 8.99 18.13 -0.74
C LEU A 99 9.15 17.04 -1.82
N LYS A 100 9.43 15.82 -1.37
CA LYS A 100 9.61 14.64 -2.22
C LYS A 100 9.01 13.40 -1.56
N ALA A 101 8.51 12.49 -2.39
CA ALA A 101 8.12 11.15 -1.97
C ALA A 101 9.15 10.14 -2.49
N GLU A 102 9.55 9.20 -1.64
CA GLU A 102 10.50 8.14 -1.95
C GLU A 102 9.94 6.81 -1.47
N GLY A 103 10.06 5.75 -2.29
CA GLY A 103 9.61 4.42 -1.88
C GLY A 103 9.29 3.51 -3.06
N SER A 104 8.70 2.36 -2.73
CA SER A 104 8.11 1.47 -3.74
C SER A 104 6.77 2.04 -4.22
N LYS A 105 6.50 1.88 -5.52
CA LYS A 105 5.23 2.26 -6.13
C LYS A 105 4.02 1.65 -5.39
N PRO A 106 2.85 2.30 -5.46
CA PRO A 106 2.55 3.50 -6.24
C PRO A 106 3.11 4.80 -5.63
N ASP A 107 3.39 5.77 -6.48
CA ASP A 107 3.66 7.15 -6.05
C ASP A 107 2.37 7.77 -5.49
N PRO A 108 2.46 8.74 -4.56
CA PRO A 108 1.28 9.43 -4.05
C PRO A 108 0.52 10.13 -5.20
N VAL A 109 -0.81 10.07 -5.12
CA VAL A 109 -1.72 10.75 -6.03
C VAL A 109 -1.70 12.27 -5.76
N GLU A 110 -1.45 12.66 -4.51
CA GLU A 110 -1.33 14.05 -4.10
C GLU A 110 -0.11 14.22 -3.17
N LEU A 111 0.72 15.23 -3.46
CA LEU A 111 1.86 15.61 -2.62
C LEU A 111 2.02 17.13 -2.68
N LYS A 112 1.69 17.84 -1.60
CA LYS A 112 1.71 19.31 -1.58
C LYS A 112 1.95 19.88 -0.19
N VAL A 113 2.32 21.17 -0.16
CA VAL A 113 2.32 21.99 1.05
C VAL A 113 1.30 23.11 0.85
N GLU A 114 0.35 23.24 1.77
CA GLU A 114 -0.68 24.28 1.72
C GLU A 114 -0.91 24.82 3.14
N ASN A 115 -0.87 26.15 3.30
CA ASN A 115 -1.09 26.82 4.60
C ASN A 115 -0.22 26.28 5.75
N GLY A 116 1.06 25.98 5.47
CA GLY A 116 1.99 25.42 6.48
C GLY A 116 1.73 23.95 6.83
N LYS A 117 0.84 23.25 6.10
CA LYS A 117 0.59 21.82 6.27
C LYS A 117 1.13 21.03 5.07
N VAL A 118 1.94 20.01 5.34
CA VAL A 118 2.37 19.02 4.35
C VAL A 118 1.30 17.94 4.25
N VAL A 119 0.85 17.63 3.04
CA VAL A 119 -0.17 16.60 2.77
C VAL A 119 0.31 15.64 1.70
N ALA A 120 0.16 14.34 1.97
CA ALA A 120 0.37 13.27 0.99
C ALA A 120 -0.77 12.24 1.03
N LYS A 121 -1.22 11.79 -0.14
CA LYS A 121 -2.30 10.81 -0.33
C LYS A 121 -2.03 9.89 -1.52
#